data_AF-A0A969Z879-F1
#
_entry.id   AF-A0A969Z879-F1
#
_cell.length_a   1.000
_cell.length_b   1.000
_cell.length_c   1.000
_cell.angle_alpha   90.00
_cell.angle_beta   90.00
_cell.angle_gamma   90.00
#
_symmetry.space_group_name_H-M   'P 1'
#
loop_
_entity.id
_entity.type
_entity.pdbx_description
1 polymer ?
#
loop_
_entity_poly.entity_id
_entity_poly.type
_entity_poly.pdbx_seq_one_letter_code
_entity_poly.pdbx_strand_id
1 'polypeptide(L)' 'MRDWTIKETTNLSRIDVFLQSETEFSRNYIQNLIKEGLVLVNEKTTKANYNIKPGDVVVMV' A
#
# COMPACT_ATOMS: atom_id res chain seq x y z
N MET A 1 -15.02 -3.04 9.48
CA MET A 1 -13.89 -2.47 8.72
C MET A 1 -12.86 -3.59 8.58
N ARG A 2 -12.26 -3.77 7.40
CA ARG A 2 -11.27 -4.83 7.16
C ARG A 2 -9.92 -4.15 7.13
N ASP A 3 -9.23 -4.13 8.27
CA ASP A 3 -7.90 -3.57 8.39
C ASP A 3 -6.88 -4.62 7.91
N TRP A 4 -6.44 -4.52 6.66
CA TRP A 4 -5.38 -5.40 6.17
C TRP A 4 -4.06 -4.85 6.66
N THR A 5 -3.42 -5.57 7.58
CA THR A 5 -2.10 -5.23 8.09
C THR A 5 -1.06 -6.02 7.31
N ILE A 6 -0.39 -5.39 6.36
CA ILE A 6 0.70 -6.05 5.64
C ILE A 6 1.98 -5.85 6.45
N LYS A 7 2.51 -6.95 7.02
CA LYS A 7 3.55 -6.88 8.07
C LYS A 7 4.99 -6.91 7.58
N GLU A 8 5.26 -7.30 6.34
CA GLU A 8 6.65 -7.39 5.90
C GLU A 8 6.77 -7.26 4.38
N THR A 9 7.35 -6.17 3.91
CA THR A 9 7.85 -6.11 2.53
C THR A 9 9.32 -6.51 2.53
N THR A 10 9.61 -7.69 2.01
CA THR A 10 11.00 -8.16 1.81
C THR A 10 11.62 -7.52 0.56
N ASN A 11 10.84 -6.77 -0.25
CA ASN A 11 11.27 -6.21 -1.51
C ASN A 11 11.10 -4.68 -1.54
N LEU A 12 12.16 -3.97 -1.95
CA LEU A 12 12.18 -2.52 -2.23
C LEU A 12 11.38 -2.20 -3.51
N SER A 13 10.08 -2.45 -3.47
CA SER A 13 9.16 -2.24 -4.58
C SER A 13 8.22 -1.08 -4.30
N ARG A 14 7.63 -0.53 -5.37
CA ARG A 14 6.65 0.54 -5.24
C ARG A 14 5.37 0.01 -4.60
N ILE A 15 4.70 0.86 -3.84
CA ILE A 15 3.47 0.52 -3.13
C ILE A 15 2.36 -0.01 -4.03
N ASP A 16 2.25 0.48 -5.27
CA ASP A 16 1.26 -0.01 -6.22
C ASP A 16 1.50 -1.44 -6.68
N VAL A 17 2.76 -1.84 -6.87
CA VAL A 17 3.13 -3.20 -7.29
C VAL A 17 2.97 -4.17 -6.13
N PHE A 18 3.35 -3.74 -4.94
CA PHE A 18 3.19 -4.53 -3.72
C PHE A 18 1.72 -4.80 -3.39
N LEU A 19 0.89 -3.76 -3.36
CA LEU A 19 -0.55 -3.93 -3.14
C LEU A 19 -1.19 -4.77 -4.24
N GLN A 20 -0.72 -4.70 -5.48
CA GLN A 20 -1.21 -5.56 -6.56
C GLN A 20 -0.80 -7.03 -6.38
N SER A 21 0.31 -7.30 -5.70
CA SER A 21 0.74 -8.67 -5.38
C SER A 21 0.01 -9.22 -4.15
N GLU A 22 -0.29 -8.36 -3.17
CA GLU A 22 -0.96 -8.73 -1.92
C GLU A 22 -2.49 -8.71 -2.02
N THR A 23 -3.04 -8.03 -3.02
CA THR A 23 -4.48 -7.92 -3.24
C THR A 23 -4.83 -8.27 -4.69
N GLU A 24 -6.05 -8.75 -4.93
CA GLU A 24 -6.55 -8.98 -6.30
C GLU A 24 -7.00 -7.68 -6.99
N PHE A 25 -6.68 -6.51 -6.42
CA PHE A 25 -7.09 -5.24 -7.00
C PHE A 25 -6.24 -4.85 -8.20
N SER A 26 -6.91 -4.29 -9.21
CA SER A 26 -6.25 -3.67 -10.35
C SER A 26 -5.35 -2.51 -9.91
N ARG A 27 -4.20 -2.36 -10.58
CA ARG A 27 -3.25 -1.26 -10.35
C ARG A 27 -3.92 0.12 -10.33
N ASN A 28 -4.91 0.34 -11.20
CA ASN A 28 -5.64 1.62 -11.26
C ASN A 28 -6.53 1.84 -10.02
N TYR A 29 -7.11 0.77 -9.48
CA TYR A 29 -7.91 0.82 -8.25
C TYR A 29 -7.02 1.15 -7.05
N ILE A 30 -5.87 0.48 -6.93
CA ILE A 30 -4.87 0.77 -5.90
C ILE A 30 -4.38 2.22 -5.99
N GLN A 31 -4.07 2.71 -7.19
CA GLN A 31 -3.67 4.12 -7.37
C GLN A 31 -4.76 5.10 -6.93
N ASN A 32 -6.04 4.78 -7.17
CA ASN A 32 -7.16 5.58 -6.69
C ASN A 32 -7.26 5.53 -5.16
N LEU A 33 -7.22 4.35 -4.54
CA LEU A 33 -7.24 4.22 -3.07
C LEU A 33 -6.13 5.04 -2.41
N ILE A 34 -4.93 4.99 -2.97
CA ILE A 34 -3.79 5.77 -2.47
C ILE A 34 -4.02 7.28 -2.69
N LYS A 35 -4.56 7.69 -3.84
CA LYS A 35 -4.93 9.10 -4.11
C LYS A 35 -6.03 9.61 -3.19
N GLU A 36 -6.99 8.75 -2.85
CA GLU A 36 -8.09 9.06 -1.94
C GLU A 36 -7.62 9.09 -0.47
N GLY A 37 -6.37 8.71 -0.19
CA GLY A 37 -5.84 8.65 1.17
C GLY A 37 -6.38 7.47 1.98
N LEU A 38 -6.96 6.47 1.30
CA LEU A 38 -7.44 5.23 1.89
C LEU A 38 -6.32 4.23 2.17
N VAL A 39 -5.08 4.54 1.76
CA VAL A 39 -3.89 3.76 2.06
C VAL A 39 -2.93 4.60 2.90
N LEU A 40 -2.65 4.10 4.09
CA LEU A 40 -1.73 4.66 5.06
C LEU A 40 -0.47 3.80 5.10
N VAL A 41 0.70 4.42 4.96
CA VAL A 41 1.98 3.78 5.25
C VAL A 41 2.53 4.42 6.51
N ASN A 42 2.78 3.61 7.53
CA ASN A 42 3.28 4.07 8.81
C ASN A 42 2.39 5.21 9.37
N GLU A 43 1.08 4.98 9.34
CA GLU A 43 0.03 5.91 9.79
C GLU A 43 -0.04 7.23 8.99
N LYS A 44 0.64 7.31 7.84
CA LYS A 44 0.64 8.50 6.97
C LYS A 44 0.17 8.18 5.57
N THR A 45 -0.65 9.06 5.00
CA THR A 45 -1.04 8.97 3.58
C THR A 45 0.18 9.16 2.68
N THR A 46 0.41 8.25 1.73
CA THR A 46 1.52 8.36 0.77
C THR A 46 1.01 8.45 -0.66
N LYS A 47 1.93 8.69 -1.61
CA LYS A 47 1.60 8.68 -3.04
C LYS A 47 1.81 7.27 -3.60
N ALA A 48 1.09 6.93 -4.68
CA ALA A 48 1.22 5.60 -5.30
C ALA A 48 2.62 5.27 -5.86
N ASN A 49 3.48 6.28 -6.02
CA ASN A 49 4.88 6.12 -6.40
C ASN A 49 5.84 6.03 -5.18
N TYR A 50 5.31 5.79 -3.98
CA TYR A 50 6.13 5.59 -2.79
C TYR A 50 6.88 4.26 -2.89
N ASN A 51 8.20 4.32 -2.70
CA ASN A 51 9.03 3.13 -2.57
C ASN A 51 8.93 2.63 -1.14
N ILE A 52 8.32 1.45 -0.98
CA ILE A 52 8.13 0.85 0.34
C ILE A 52 9.47 0.35 0.85
N LYS A 53 9.74 0.57 2.13
CA LYS A 53 10.94 0.06 2.78
C LYS A 53 10.58 -1.15 3.64
N PRO A 54 11.52 -2.12 3.78
CA PRO A 54 11.35 -3.18 4.75
C PRO A 54 11.11 -2.59 6.15
N GLY A 55 10.03 -3.04 6.80
CA GLY A 55 9.56 -2.52 8.09
C GLY A 55 8.46 -1.45 8.01
N ASP A 56 8.09 -0.96 6.81
CA ASP A 56 6.92 -0.10 6.67
C ASP A 56 5.62 -0.90 6.87
N VAL A 57 4.68 -0.32 7.61
CA VAL A 57 3.34 -0.88 7.84
C VAL A 57 2.36 -0.23 6.88
N VAL A 58 1.77 -1.02 5.98
CA VAL A 58 0.72 -0.54 5.09
C VAL A 58 -0.64 -0.95 5.64
N VAL A 59 -1.51 0.03 5.82
CA VAL A 59 -2.89 -0.13 6.29
C VAL A 59 -3.82 0.45 5.23
N MET A 60 -4.82 -0.33 4.84
CA MET A 60 -5.96 0.18 4.07
C MET A 60 -7.15 0.39 4.99
N VAL A 61 -7.89 1.49 4.76
CA VAL A 61 -9.08 1.88 5.53
C VAL A 61 -10.36 1.61 4.74
#